data_AF-A0A377D2Q2-F1
#
_entry.id   AF-A0A377D2Q2-F1
#
_cell.length_a   1.000
_cell.length_b   1.000
_cell.length_c   1.000
_cell.angle_alpha   90.00
_cell.angle_beta   90.00
_cell.angle_gamma   90.00
#
_symmetry.space_group_name_H-M   'P 1'
#
loop_
_entity.id
_entity.type
_entity.pdbx_description
1 polymer ?
#
loop_
_entity_poly.entity_id
_entity_poly.type
_entity_poly.pdbx_seq_one_letter_code
_entity_poly.pdbx_strand_id
1 'polypeptide(L)'
;MAKLTKRMRVIREKVDATKQYDINEAIALLKELATAKFVESVDVAVNLGIDARKSDQNVRGATVLPHGTGRSVRVAVFTQGANAEAAKAAGAELVGMEDLADQIKKGEMNFDVVIASPDAMRVVGQLGQVLGPRGLMPNPKVGTVTPNVAEAVKNAKAGQVRYRNDKNGIIHTTIGKVDFDADKLKENLEALLVALKKQTDSGERRVHQES
;
A
#
# COMPACT_ATOMS: atom_id res chain seq x y z
N MET A 1 16.60 5.12 29.70
CA MET A 1 15.47 5.34 28.76
C MET A 1 15.62 6.73 28.15
N ALA A 2 15.43 6.87 26.83
CA ALA A 2 15.49 8.18 26.18
C ALA A 2 14.39 9.11 26.74
N LYS A 3 14.73 10.36 27.02
CA LYS A 3 13.80 11.38 27.55
C LYS A 3 12.75 11.68 26.47
N LEU A 4 11.47 11.64 26.84
CA LEU A 4 10.37 11.95 25.92
C LEU A 4 10.49 13.37 25.38
N THR A 5 10.25 13.54 24.08
CA THR A 5 10.18 14.87 23.47
C THR A 5 8.92 15.60 23.92
N LYS A 6 8.92 16.93 23.84
CA LYS A 6 7.76 17.77 24.19
C LYS A 6 6.50 17.35 23.41
N ARG A 7 6.64 17.00 22.13
CA ARG A 7 5.55 16.52 21.26
C ARG A 7 4.99 15.18 21.75
N MET A 8 5.85 14.21 22.06
CA MET A 8 5.41 12.89 22.53
C MET A 8 4.67 12.95 23.87
N ARG A 9 5.06 13.87 24.75
CA ARG A 9 4.37 14.06 26.03
C ARG A 9 2.94 14.58 25.83
N VAL A 10 2.75 15.59 24.98
CA VAL A 10 1.42 16.13 24.66
C VAL A 10 0.51 15.06 24.05
N ILE A 11 1.04 14.22 23.16
CA ILE A 11 0.28 13.11 22.57
C ILE A 11 -0.15 12.11 23.66
N ARG A 12 0.77 11.71 24.55
CA ARG A 12 0.47 10.77 25.64
C ARG A 12 -0.50 11.31 26.69
N GLU A 13 -0.61 12.63 26.83
CA GLU A 13 -1.59 13.26 27.71
C GLU A 13 -3.01 13.24 27.12
N LYS A 14 -3.13 13.23 25.78
CA LYS A 14 -4.43 13.27 25.07
C LYS A 14 -4.92 11.90 24.60
N VAL A 15 -4.01 10.95 24.39
CA VAL A 15 -4.31 9.59 23.93
C VAL A 15 -4.21 8.63 25.11
N ASP A 16 -5.32 7.99 25.44
CA ASP A 16 -5.36 6.88 26.38
C ASP A 16 -5.06 5.57 25.65
N ALA A 17 -4.01 4.87 26.07
CA ALA A 17 -3.56 3.64 25.42
C ALA A 17 -4.45 2.42 25.72
N THR A 18 -5.31 2.48 26.74
CA THR A 18 -6.22 1.38 27.10
C THR A 18 -7.65 1.62 26.63
N LYS A 19 -7.97 2.83 26.16
CA LYS A 19 -9.29 3.18 25.65
C LYS A 19 -9.44 2.76 24.19
N GLN A 20 -10.56 2.13 23.86
CA GLN A 20 -11.02 1.97 22.49
C GLN A 20 -11.81 3.22 22.09
N TYR A 21 -11.36 3.86 21.02
CA TYR A 21 -11.99 5.05 20.47
C TYR A 21 -12.95 4.65 19.35
N ASP A 22 -14.10 5.32 19.27
CA ASP A 22 -14.90 5.29 18.05
C ASP A 22 -14.07 5.87 16.88
N ILE A 23 -14.29 5.38 15.66
CA ILE A 23 -13.51 5.81 14.50
C ILE A 23 -13.58 7.32 14.28
N ASN A 24 -14.73 7.95 14.53
CA ASN A 24 -14.88 9.39 14.35
C ASN A 24 -14.11 10.17 15.43
N GLU A 25 -14.14 9.68 16.67
CA GLU A 25 -13.37 10.24 17.79
C GLU A 25 -11.87 10.11 17.52
N ALA A 26 -11.43 8.95 17.04
CA ALA A 26 -10.04 8.68 16.69
C ALA A 26 -9.54 9.60 15.56
N ILE A 27 -10.32 9.77 14.48
CA ILE A 27 -9.95 10.66 13.37
C ILE A 27 -9.86 12.12 13.83
N ALA A 28 -10.82 12.58 14.65
CA ALA A 28 -10.78 13.93 15.19
C ALA A 28 -9.51 14.17 16.04
N LEU A 29 -9.18 13.21 16.90
CA LEU A 29 -7.97 13.25 17.73
C LEU A 29 -6.69 13.24 16.88
N LEU A 30 -6.63 12.43 15.83
CA LEU A 30 -5.50 12.39 14.90
C LEU A 30 -5.27 13.74 14.22
N LYS A 31 -6.35 14.40 13.76
CA LYS A 31 -6.27 15.73 13.13
C LYS A 31 -5.79 16.81 14.11
N GLU A 32 -6.24 16.76 15.37
CA GLU A 32 -5.81 17.72 16.40
C GLU A 32 -4.32 17.55 16.75
N LEU A 33 -3.83 16.31 16.76
CA LEU A 33 -2.44 15.99 17.08
C LEU A 33 -1.48 16.18 15.89
N ALA A 34 -2.03 16.41 14.69
CA ALA A 34 -1.28 16.62 13.46
C ALA A 34 -0.62 18.01 13.44
N THR A 35 0.54 18.13 14.08
CA THR A 35 1.24 19.40 14.33
C THR A 35 2.46 19.61 13.43
N ALA A 36 2.68 18.71 12.46
CA ALA A 36 3.78 18.88 11.50
C ALA A 36 3.51 20.02 10.52
N LYS A 37 4.58 20.55 9.90
CA LYS A 37 4.51 21.62 8.88
C LYS A 37 4.01 21.13 7.52
N PHE A 38 3.87 19.83 7.35
CA PHE A 38 3.39 19.18 6.13
C PHE A 38 2.15 18.35 6.45
N VAL A 39 1.38 18.01 5.42
CA VAL A 39 0.19 17.18 5.58
C VAL A 39 0.61 15.75 5.95
N GLU A 40 0.29 15.34 7.17
CA GLU A 40 0.62 14.01 7.70
C GLU A 40 -0.28 12.92 7.09
N SER A 41 0.26 11.71 6.98
CA SER A 41 -0.48 10.52 6.55
C SER A 41 -1.25 9.93 7.73
N VAL A 42 -2.39 9.31 7.44
CA VAL A 42 -3.14 8.48 8.39
C VAL A 42 -2.88 7.02 8.04
N ASP A 43 -2.17 6.35 8.94
CA ASP A 43 -1.79 4.94 8.81
C ASP A 43 -2.63 4.05 9.74
N VAL A 44 -2.86 2.82 9.30
CA VAL A 44 -3.56 1.79 10.04
C VAL A 44 -2.63 0.61 10.23
N ALA A 45 -2.55 0.13 11.45
CA ALA A 45 -1.92 -1.12 11.81
C ALA A 45 -2.99 -2.14 12.21
N VAL A 46 -3.10 -3.24 11.46
CA VAL A 46 -4.06 -4.31 11.73
C VAL A 46 -3.30 -5.55 12.17
N ASN A 47 -3.53 -5.99 13.41
CA ASN A 47 -3.05 -7.28 13.89
C ASN A 47 -3.99 -8.37 13.36
N LEU A 48 -3.43 -9.30 12.57
CA LEU A 48 -4.21 -10.37 11.95
C LEU A 48 -4.29 -11.64 12.81
N GLY A 49 -3.58 -11.73 13.93
CA GLY A 49 -3.58 -12.95 14.77
C GLY A 49 -3.08 -14.22 14.06
N ILE A 50 -2.27 -14.07 12.99
CA ILE A 50 -1.69 -15.19 12.22
C ILE A 50 -0.29 -15.55 12.70
N ASP A 51 0.15 -16.78 12.44
CA ASP A 51 1.55 -17.17 12.56
C ASP A 51 2.30 -16.85 11.26
N ALA A 52 2.97 -15.69 11.22
CA ALA A 52 3.73 -15.23 10.05
C ALA A 52 4.93 -16.13 9.68
N ARG A 53 5.31 -17.09 10.53
CA ARG A 53 6.35 -18.09 10.20
C ARG A 53 5.81 -19.19 9.28
N LYS A 54 4.49 -19.42 9.30
CA LYS A 54 3.80 -20.39 8.45
C LYS A 54 3.46 -19.72 7.12
N SER A 55 4.11 -20.18 6.05
CA SER A 55 4.02 -19.55 4.73
C SER A 55 2.60 -19.57 4.15
N ASP A 56 1.82 -20.59 4.50
CA ASP A 56 0.41 -20.74 4.17
C ASP A 56 -0.47 -19.70 4.87
N GLN A 57 -0.04 -19.17 6.03
CA GLN A 57 -0.77 -18.14 6.81
C GLN A 57 -0.47 -16.70 6.37
N ASN A 58 0.54 -16.49 5.53
CA ASN A 58 0.90 -15.15 5.11
C ASN A 58 -0.19 -14.48 4.25
N VAL A 59 -0.54 -13.27 4.65
CA VAL A 59 -1.53 -12.43 3.98
C VAL A 59 -0.81 -11.41 3.10
N ARG A 60 -1.12 -11.43 1.81
CA ARG A 60 -0.61 -10.47 0.83
C ARG A 60 -1.68 -10.19 -0.20
N GLY A 61 -1.96 -8.91 -0.40
CA GLY A 61 -3.01 -8.48 -1.30
C GLY A 61 -2.90 -7.02 -1.68
N ALA A 62 -3.91 -6.58 -2.42
CA ALA A 62 -4.09 -5.18 -2.74
C ALA A 62 -5.58 -4.86 -2.77
N THR A 63 -5.91 -3.63 -2.40
CA THR A 63 -7.27 -3.10 -2.49
C THR A 63 -7.23 -1.68 -3.03
N VAL A 64 -8.23 -1.30 -3.81
CA VAL A 64 -8.40 0.08 -4.27
C VAL A 64 -9.23 0.82 -3.23
N LEU A 65 -8.66 1.87 -2.65
CA LEU A 65 -9.38 2.71 -1.71
C LEU A 65 -10.36 3.63 -2.47
N PRO A 66 -11.62 3.77 -2.04
CA PRO A 66 -12.62 4.56 -2.75
C PRO A 66 -12.23 6.04 -2.89
N HIS A 67 -11.51 6.59 -1.90
CA HIS A 67 -11.05 7.98 -1.91
C HIS A 67 -9.54 8.11 -2.18
N GLY A 68 -8.89 7.01 -2.55
CA GLY A 68 -7.44 6.93 -2.70
C GLY A 68 -6.67 7.28 -1.43
N THR A 69 -5.36 7.51 -1.57
CA THR A 69 -4.46 7.85 -0.44
C THR A 69 -4.07 9.32 -0.41
N GLY A 70 -4.50 10.12 -1.40
CA GLY A 70 -4.08 11.51 -1.58
C GLY A 70 -2.63 11.69 -2.04
N ARG A 71 -1.93 10.59 -2.36
CA ARG A 71 -0.57 10.61 -2.93
C ARG A 71 -0.63 10.45 -4.44
N SER A 72 0.10 11.30 -5.16
CA SER A 72 0.39 11.08 -6.58
C SER A 72 1.43 9.98 -6.71
N VAL A 73 1.11 8.94 -7.47
CA VAL A 73 1.93 7.73 -7.65
C VAL A 73 2.47 7.73 -9.08
N ARG A 74 3.80 7.68 -9.21
CA ARG A 74 4.45 7.51 -10.51
C ARG A 74 4.58 6.03 -10.84
N VAL A 75 4.17 5.65 -12.03
CA VAL A 75 4.03 4.26 -12.47
C VAL A 75 5.00 3.98 -13.61
N ALA A 76 5.85 2.97 -13.41
CA ALA A 76 6.67 2.38 -14.45
C ALA A 76 6.03 1.07 -14.93
N VAL A 77 5.95 0.88 -16.24
CA VAL A 77 5.28 -0.25 -16.86
C VAL A 77 6.24 -0.98 -17.79
N PHE A 78 6.40 -2.27 -17.52
CA PHE A 78 7.13 -3.20 -18.38
C PHE A 78 6.16 -3.93 -19.30
N THR A 79 6.08 -3.50 -20.56
CA THR A 79 5.22 -4.13 -21.55
C THR A 79 5.60 -3.67 -22.97
N GLN A 80 5.01 -4.31 -23.98
CA GLN A 80 5.31 -4.07 -25.39
C GLN A 80 4.05 -4.13 -26.27
N GLY A 81 4.18 -3.69 -27.52
CA GLY A 81 3.09 -3.69 -28.49
C GLY A 81 1.90 -2.83 -28.05
N ALA A 82 0.67 -3.31 -28.32
CA ALA A 82 -0.57 -2.59 -28.01
C ALA A 82 -0.72 -2.24 -26.51
N ASN A 83 -0.18 -3.08 -25.62
CA ASN A 83 -0.23 -2.81 -24.18
C ASN A 83 0.61 -1.59 -23.77
N ALA A 84 1.67 -1.27 -24.51
CA ALA A 84 2.51 -0.11 -24.23
C ALA A 84 1.75 1.20 -24.51
N GLU A 85 1.00 1.24 -25.61
CA GLU A 85 0.13 2.38 -25.94
C GLU A 85 -0.99 2.52 -24.92
N ALA A 86 -1.64 1.40 -24.56
CA ALA A 86 -2.69 1.38 -23.55
C ALA A 86 -2.20 1.85 -22.16
N ALA A 87 -0.98 1.47 -21.77
CA ALA A 87 -0.35 1.91 -20.52
C ALA A 87 -0.08 3.43 -20.52
N LYS A 88 0.46 3.96 -21.62
CA LYS A 88 0.68 5.41 -21.78
C LYS A 88 -0.64 6.18 -21.72
N ALA A 89 -1.67 5.70 -22.43
CA ALA A 89 -3.00 6.30 -22.42
C ALA A 89 -3.67 6.24 -21.03
N ALA A 90 -3.39 5.20 -20.24
CA ALA A 90 -3.83 5.10 -18.85
C ALA A 90 -3.05 6.03 -17.89
N GLY A 91 -2.02 6.71 -18.38
CA GLY A 91 -1.26 7.72 -17.66
C GLY A 91 0.05 7.23 -17.05
N ALA A 92 0.61 6.10 -17.45
CA ALA A 92 1.91 5.67 -16.96
C ALA A 92 3.03 6.65 -17.38
N GLU A 93 3.91 7.01 -16.45
CA GLU A 93 5.02 7.93 -16.69
C GLU A 93 6.15 7.28 -17.50
N LEU A 94 6.44 6.01 -17.22
CA LEU A 94 7.51 5.26 -17.88
C LEU A 94 6.93 3.97 -18.44
N VAL A 95 7.15 3.71 -19.73
CA VAL A 95 6.69 2.50 -20.40
C VAL A 95 7.79 2.00 -21.33
N GLY A 96 8.24 0.77 -21.14
CA GLY A 96 9.31 0.17 -21.95
C GLY A 96 9.53 -1.30 -21.64
N MET A 97 10.63 -1.87 -22.15
CA MET A 97 11.05 -3.26 -21.91
C MET A 97 12.53 -3.28 -21.51
N GLU A 98 13.43 -3.62 -22.42
CA GLU A 98 14.86 -3.78 -22.14
C GLU A 98 15.54 -2.41 -21.92
N ASP A 99 15.10 -1.38 -22.65
CA ASP A 99 15.54 0.01 -22.50
C ASP A 99 15.24 0.58 -21.11
N LEU A 100 14.02 0.37 -20.62
CA LEU A 100 13.61 0.78 -19.27
C LEU A 100 14.36 -0.03 -18.19
N ALA A 101 14.62 -1.32 -18.44
CA ALA A 101 15.41 -2.14 -17.53
C ALA A 101 16.85 -1.62 -17.40
N ASP A 102 17.46 -1.19 -18.50
CA ASP A 102 18.81 -0.64 -18.50
C ASP A 102 18.88 0.73 -17.83
N GLN A 103 17.86 1.59 -17.99
CA GLN A 103 17.75 2.84 -17.23
C GLN A 103 17.69 2.58 -15.71
N ILE A 104 16.89 1.59 -15.28
CA ILE A 104 16.78 1.21 -13.87
C ILE A 104 18.09 0.64 -13.33
N LYS A 105 18.81 -0.17 -14.12
CA LYS A 105 20.17 -0.66 -13.76
C LYS A 105 21.17 0.48 -13.60
N LYS A 106 21.03 1.55 -14.40
CA LYS A 106 21.85 2.77 -14.29
C LYS A 106 21.45 3.68 -13.11
N GLY A 107 20.40 3.32 -12.36
CA GLY A 107 19.98 4.03 -11.15
C GLY A 107 18.78 4.94 -11.33
N GLU A 108 18.16 4.98 -12.51
CA GLU A 108 16.97 5.79 -12.75
C GLU A 108 15.73 5.15 -12.09
N MET A 109 15.34 5.69 -10.93
CA MET A 109 14.25 5.14 -10.10
C MET A 109 13.21 6.21 -9.72
N ASN A 110 12.78 6.98 -10.71
CA ASN A 110 11.77 8.03 -10.55
C ASN A 110 10.34 7.50 -10.61
N PHE A 111 10.06 6.38 -9.93
CA PHE A 111 8.74 5.74 -9.88
C PHE A 111 8.47 5.10 -8.51
N ASP A 112 7.19 4.94 -8.19
CA ASP A 112 6.68 4.44 -6.92
C ASP A 112 6.05 3.03 -7.06
N VAL A 113 5.61 2.68 -8.27
CA VAL A 113 4.99 1.40 -8.60
C VAL A 113 5.56 0.87 -9.91
N VAL A 114 5.85 -0.43 -9.95
CA VAL A 114 6.17 -1.16 -11.18
C VAL A 114 5.03 -2.11 -11.50
N ILE A 115 4.56 -2.07 -12.74
CA ILE A 115 3.58 -2.99 -13.32
C ILE A 115 4.24 -3.70 -14.50
N ALA A 116 3.92 -4.98 -14.70
CA ALA A 116 4.46 -5.75 -15.81
C ALA A 116 3.37 -6.58 -16.48
N SER A 117 3.47 -6.75 -17.80
CA SER A 117 2.76 -7.84 -18.49
C SER A 117 3.49 -9.18 -18.25
N PRO A 118 2.81 -10.33 -18.32
CA PRO A 118 3.42 -11.63 -18.00
C PRO A 118 4.67 -11.96 -18.84
N ASP A 119 4.68 -11.58 -20.11
CA ASP A 119 5.80 -11.73 -21.05
C ASP A 119 7.02 -10.87 -20.67
N ALA A 120 6.80 -9.73 -20.00
CA ALA A 120 7.86 -8.83 -19.55
C ALA A 120 8.59 -9.32 -18.30
N MET A 121 8.07 -10.34 -17.61
CA MET A 121 8.66 -10.86 -16.37
C MET A 121 10.07 -11.46 -16.57
N ARG A 122 10.41 -11.91 -17.78
CA ARG A 122 11.78 -12.36 -18.13
C ARG A 122 12.80 -11.23 -17.91
N VAL A 123 12.44 -10.01 -18.32
CA VAL A 123 13.29 -8.82 -18.20
C VAL A 123 13.28 -8.30 -16.77
N VAL A 124 12.09 -8.16 -16.17
CA VAL A 124 11.92 -7.66 -14.80
C VAL A 124 12.61 -8.56 -13.77
N GLY A 125 12.65 -9.88 -14.00
CA GLY A 125 13.33 -10.84 -13.13
C GLY A 125 14.82 -10.53 -12.95
N GLN A 126 15.48 -9.98 -13.96
CA GLN A 126 16.89 -9.55 -13.88
C GLN A 126 17.09 -8.36 -12.93
N LEU A 127 16.03 -7.57 -12.69
CA LEU A 127 16.05 -6.40 -11.81
C LEU A 127 15.76 -6.76 -10.35
N GLY A 128 15.62 -8.05 -10.01
CA GLY A 128 15.25 -8.51 -8.67
C GLY A 128 16.17 -7.99 -7.56
N GLN A 129 17.47 -7.86 -7.81
CA GLN A 129 18.43 -7.30 -6.84
C GLN A 129 18.21 -5.80 -6.57
N VAL A 130 17.63 -5.06 -7.53
CA VAL A 130 17.37 -3.62 -7.42
C VAL A 130 15.96 -3.35 -6.89
N LEU A 131 14.95 -3.98 -7.50
CA LEU A 131 13.54 -3.76 -7.18
C LEU A 131 13.07 -4.53 -5.94
N GLY A 132 13.66 -5.69 -5.66
CA GLY A 132 13.27 -6.58 -4.56
C GLY A 132 13.44 -5.93 -3.17
N PRO A 133 14.63 -5.46 -2.78
CA PRO A 133 14.87 -4.82 -1.49
C PRO A 133 14.02 -3.56 -1.26
N ARG A 134 13.59 -2.91 -2.35
CA ARG A 134 12.74 -1.71 -2.32
C ARG A 134 11.25 -2.01 -2.30
N GLY A 135 10.85 -3.28 -2.37
CA GLY A 135 9.44 -3.67 -2.43
C GLY A 135 8.72 -3.27 -3.72
N LEU A 136 9.46 -2.90 -4.76
CA LEU A 136 8.92 -2.46 -6.05
C LEU A 136 8.67 -3.61 -7.02
N MET A 137 9.19 -4.81 -6.72
CA MET A 137 9.08 -5.95 -7.61
C MET A 137 7.61 -6.33 -7.88
N PRO A 138 7.17 -6.38 -9.16
CA PRO A 138 5.82 -6.78 -9.52
C PRO A 138 5.44 -8.16 -9.01
N ASN A 139 4.17 -8.36 -8.64
CA ASN A 139 3.68 -9.64 -8.17
C ASN A 139 2.21 -9.85 -8.60
N PRO A 140 1.87 -11.03 -9.16
CA PRO A 140 0.50 -11.32 -9.60
C PRO A 140 -0.53 -11.29 -8.45
N LYS A 141 -0.12 -11.64 -7.21
CA LYS A 141 -1.00 -11.62 -6.02
C LYS A 141 -1.50 -10.23 -5.65
N VAL A 142 -0.84 -9.17 -6.11
CA VAL A 142 -1.24 -7.78 -5.87
C VAL A 142 -1.68 -7.08 -7.16
N GLY A 143 -1.91 -7.84 -8.24
CA GLY A 143 -2.42 -7.31 -9.50
C GLY A 143 -1.42 -6.50 -10.33
N THR A 144 -0.14 -6.46 -9.94
CA THR A 144 0.90 -5.73 -10.70
C THR A 144 1.60 -6.56 -11.76
N VAL A 145 1.24 -7.85 -11.88
CA VAL A 145 1.55 -8.67 -13.06
C VAL A 145 0.24 -9.10 -13.68
N THR A 146 -0.11 -8.53 -14.83
CA THR A 146 -1.42 -8.74 -15.47
C THR A 146 -1.33 -8.50 -16.98
N PRO A 147 -2.11 -9.24 -17.79
CA PRO A 147 -2.30 -8.89 -19.20
C PRO A 147 -3.05 -7.56 -19.38
N ASN A 148 -3.93 -7.17 -18.43
CA ASN A 148 -4.67 -5.90 -18.49
C ASN A 148 -3.87 -4.77 -17.82
N VAL A 149 -2.82 -4.32 -18.51
CA VAL A 149 -1.88 -3.32 -17.99
C VAL A 149 -2.55 -1.96 -17.77
N ALA A 150 -3.46 -1.55 -18.64
CA ALA A 150 -4.15 -0.27 -18.55
C ALA A 150 -4.99 -0.16 -17.26
N GLU A 151 -5.71 -1.22 -16.90
CA GLU A 151 -6.48 -1.26 -15.65
C GLU A 151 -5.56 -1.22 -14.43
N ALA A 152 -4.45 -1.96 -14.44
CA ALA A 152 -3.49 -1.92 -13.33
C ALA A 152 -2.89 -0.51 -13.14
N VAL A 153 -2.61 0.22 -14.22
CA VAL A 153 -2.13 1.61 -14.14
C VAL A 153 -3.19 2.51 -13.52
N LYS A 154 -4.45 2.40 -13.98
CA LYS A 154 -5.57 3.17 -13.40
C LYS A 154 -5.75 2.87 -11.92
N ASN A 155 -5.71 1.61 -11.51
CA ASN A 155 -5.83 1.21 -10.11
C ASN A 155 -4.69 1.78 -9.26
N ALA A 156 -3.45 1.68 -9.74
CA ALA A 156 -2.30 2.25 -9.05
C ALA A 156 -2.44 3.78 -8.85
N LYS A 157 -2.93 4.49 -9.88
CA LYS A 157 -3.18 5.93 -9.81
C LYS A 157 -4.40 6.32 -8.99
N ALA A 158 -5.41 5.45 -8.89
CA ALA A 158 -6.58 5.64 -8.04
C ALA A 158 -6.28 5.44 -6.53
N GLY A 159 -5.03 5.15 -6.16
CA GLY A 159 -4.65 4.96 -4.76
C GLY A 159 -4.83 3.51 -4.29
N GLN A 160 -4.61 2.53 -5.17
CA GLN A 160 -4.50 1.13 -4.77
C GLN A 160 -3.41 0.96 -3.72
N VAL A 161 -3.80 0.40 -2.57
CA VAL A 161 -2.85 0.05 -1.52
C VAL A 161 -2.53 -1.43 -1.60
N ARG A 162 -1.23 -1.72 -1.56
CA ARG A 162 -0.68 -3.06 -1.53
C ARG A 162 -0.23 -3.34 -0.11
N TYR A 163 -0.70 -4.45 0.46
CA TYR A 163 -0.41 -4.83 1.83
C TYR A 163 0.21 -6.22 1.90
N ARG A 164 1.06 -6.41 2.90
CA ARG A 164 1.68 -7.68 3.27
C ARG A 164 1.89 -7.69 4.77
N ASN A 165 1.61 -8.81 5.42
CA ASN A 165 1.92 -8.96 6.83
C ASN A 165 3.45 -8.91 7.07
N ASP A 166 3.83 -8.29 8.18
CA ASP A 166 5.19 -8.38 8.70
C ASP A 166 5.43 -9.72 9.42
N LYS A 167 6.64 -9.87 9.98
CA LYS A 167 7.06 -11.06 10.73
C LYS A 167 6.26 -11.31 12.02
N ASN A 168 5.48 -10.33 12.47
CA ASN A 168 4.62 -10.39 13.65
C ASN A 168 3.15 -10.61 13.28
N GLY A 169 2.82 -10.73 11.98
CA GLY A 169 1.43 -10.88 11.53
C GLY A 169 0.67 -9.56 11.49
N ILE A 170 1.35 -8.40 11.49
CA ILE A 170 0.72 -7.08 11.43
C ILE A 170 0.78 -6.56 9.99
N ILE A 171 -0.34 -6.02 9.50
CA ILE A 171 -0.38 -5.24 8.26
C ILE A 171 -0.32 -3.76 8.61
N HIS A 172 0.56 -3.04 7.91
CA HIS A 172 0.67 -1.59 7.98
C HIS A 172 0.25 -1.00 6.64
N THR A 173 -0.65 -0.03 6.65
CA THR A 173 -1.20 0.55 5.42
C THR A 173 -1.67 1.98 5.65
N THR A 174 -1.29 2.89 4.73
CA THR A 174 -1.82 4.26 4.70
C THR A 174 -3.21 4.27 4.08
N ILE A 175 -4.19 4.84 4.79
CA ILE A 175 -5.58 4.95 4.32
C ILE A 175 -5.94 6.36 3.82
N GLY A 176 -5.04 7.33 3.98
CA GLY A 176 -5.28 8.70 3.53
C GLY A 176 -4.36 9.70 4.21
N LYS A 177 -4.78 10.95 4.22
CA LYS A 177 -4.08 12.08 4.83
C LYS A 177 -4.96 12.77 5.87
N VAL A 178 -4.34 13.49 6.79
CA VAL A 178 -5.06 14.21 7.86
C VAL A 178 -6.00 15.32 7.35
N ASP A 179 -5.79 15.80 6.14
CA ASP A 179 -6.64 16.80 5.47
C ASP A 179 -7.87 16.20 4.77
N PHE A 180 -8.02 14.87 4.76
CA PHE A 180 -9.23 14.22 4.24
C PHE A 180 -10.41 14.44 5.18
N ASP A 181 -11.63 14.47 4.63
CA ASP A 181 -12.86 14.45 5.44
C ASP A 181 -12.92 13.16 6.28
N ALA A 182 -13.54 13.24 7.46
CA ALA A 182 -13.59 12.09 8.37
C ALA A 182 -14.31 10.89 7.74
N ASP A 183 -15.40 11.14 7.01
CA ASP A 183 -16.16 10.10 6.33
C ASP A 183 -15.33 9.39 5.25
N LYS A 184 -14.49 10.12 4.51
CA LYS A 184 -13.59 9.52 3.50
C LYS A 184 -12.56 8.59 4.12
N LEU A 185 -11.97 8.99 5.25
CA LEU A 185 -11.01 8.15 5.97
C LEU A 185 -11.70 6.89 6.54
N LYS A 186 -12.92 7.05 7.06
CA LYS A 186 -13.73 5.94 7.55
C LYS A 186 -14.07 4.95 6.43
N GLU A 187 -14.57 5.42 5.29
CA GLU A 187 -14.90 4.57 4.14
C GLU A 187 -13.65 3.86 3.59
N ASN A 188 -12.50 4.53 3.55
CA ASN A 188 -11.23 3.90 3.18
C ASN A 188 -10.82 2.80 4.16
N LEU A 189 -10.98 3.03 5.48
CA LEU A 189 -10.73 2.00 6.50
C LEU A 189 -11.67 0.81 6.33
N GLU A 190 -12.96 1.05 6.16
CA GLU A 190 -13.96 -0.01 5.96
C GLU A 190 -13.64 -0.86 4.72
N ALA A 191 -13.29 -0.21 3.60
CA ALA A 191 -12.87 -0.91 2.38
C ALA A 191 -11.64 -1.79 2.61
N LEU A 192 -10.66 -1.33 3.38
CA LEU A 192 -9.48 -2.12 3.76
C LEU A 192 -9.88 -3.33 4.63
N LEU A 193 -10.70 -3.12 5.66
CA LEU A 193 -11.11 -4.19 6.57
C LEU A 193 -11.92 -5.27 5.87
N VAL A 194 -12.82 -4.89 4.95
CA VAL A 194 -13.58 -5.85 4.12
C VAL A 194 -12.63 -6.67 3.23
N ALA A 195 -11.63 -6.03 2.61
CA ALA A 195 -10.64 -6.72 1.79
C ALA A 195 -9.77 -7.70 2.61
N LEU A 196 -9.37 -7.30 3.82
CA LEU A 196 -8.61 -8.15 4.74
C LEU A 196 -9.43 -9.35 5.20
N LYS A 197 -10.69 -9.12 5.62
CA LYS A 197 -11.59 -10.18 6.06
C LYS A 197 -11.81 -11.23 4.96
N LYS A 198 -11.99 -10.80 3.72
CA LYS A 198 -12.13 -11.71 2.58
C LYS A 198 -10.87 -12.58 2.38
N GLN A 199 -9.68 -12.01 2.57
CA GLN A 199 -8.43 -12.79 2.46
C GLN A 199 -8.24 -13.77 3.62
N THR A 200 -8.58 -13.39 4.85
CA THR A 200 -8.48 -14.29 6.01
C THR A 200 -9.52 -15.41 5.96
N ASP A 201 -10.73 -15.14 5.47
CA ASP A 201 -11.82 -16.12 5.38
C ASP A 201 -11.62 -17.12 4.22
N SER A 202 -10.93 -16.72 3.15
CA SER A 202 -10.70 -17.56 1.95
C SER A 202 -9.81 -18.79 2.17
N GLY A 203 -9.15 -18.90 3.32
CA GLY A 203 -8.58 -20.16 3.80
C GLY A 203 -9.01 -20.32 5.24
N GLU A 204 -9.93 -21.24 5.53
CA GLU A 204 -10.50 -21.58 6.86
C GLU A 204 -9.56 -21.24 8.04
N ARG A 205 -9.59 -19.99 8.50
CA ARG A 205 -8.77 -19.53 9.63
C ARG A 205 -9.58 -18.51 10.39
N ARG A 206 -10.29 -19.00 11.41
CA ARG A 206 -10.89 -18.16 12.44
C ARG A 206 -9.79 -17.33 13.08
N VAL A 207 -9.67 -16.09 12.66
CA VAL A 207 -8.91 -15.06 13.38
C VAL A 207 -9.84 -14.51 14.45
N HIS A 208 -9.48 -14.68 15.71
CA HIS A 208 -10.02 -13.86 16.79
C HIS A 208 -9.60 -12.42 16.52
N GLN A 209 -10.54 -11.57 16.10
CA GLN A 209 -10.34 -10.13 16.24
C GLN A 209 -10.31 -9.86 17.76
N GLU A 210 -9.13 -9.58 18.29
CA GLU A 210 -9.04 -9.02 19.65
C GLU A 210 -9.81 -7.70 19.64
N SER A 211 -10.80 -7.66 20.53
CA SER A 211 -11.72 -6.55 20.72
C SER A 211 -11.00 -5.33 21.24
#